data_AF-A0A5J5RK70-F1
#
_entry.id   AF-A0A5J5RK70-F1
#
_cell.length_a   1.000
_cell.length_b   1.000
_cell.length_c   1.000
_cell.angle_alpha   90.00
_cell.angle_beta   90.00
_cell.angle_gamma   90.00
#
_symmetry.space_group_name_H-M   'P 1'
#
loop_
_entity.id
_entity.type
_entity.pdbx_description
1 polymer ?
#
loop_
_entity_poly.entity_id
_entity_poly.type
_entity_poly.pdbx_seq_one_letter_code
_entity_poly.pdbx_strand_id
1 'polypeptide(L)'
;MCCLLSSSRDPLFFLRELKELWWIDCSMDRESINVLLWFLKLCPHLERFYVTIDPKCYNMPSTGKFSTLFIVPDKLCDLKAIKLEGFADEEKEIFMARRLIPLFGDNNPVIISKSGGKCLKHLMKVAKLEKKGKYHYKFKVVDNVSENFPKHIHSSFQPLI
;
A
#
# COMPACT_ATOMS: atom_id res chain seq x y z
N MET A 1 -13.22 -12.64 -11.19
CA MET A 1 -12.66 -13.99 -11.45
C MET A 1 -11.48 -13.78 -12.38
N CYS A 2 -10.28 -13.55 -11.85
CA CYS A 2 -9.11 -13.24 -12.67
C CYS A 2 -8.46 -14.54 -13.17
N CYS A 3 -8.60 -14.78 -14.46
CA CYS A 3 -7.93 -15.83 -15.20
C CYS A 3 -6.46 -15.44 -15.42
N LEU A 4 -5.53 -15.96 -14.62
CA LEU A 4 -4.10 -16.03 -14.97
C LEU A 4 -3.43 -17.23 -14.27
N LEU A 5 -3.75 -18.46 -14.69
CA LEU A 5 -2.92 -19.62 -14.38
C LEU A 5 -2.90 -20.58 -15.56
N SER A 6 -2.08 -20.26 -16.56
CA SER A 6 -1.50 -21.26 -17.44
C SER A 6 -0.03 -20.93 -17.67
N SER A 7 0.79 -21.28 -16.68
CA SER A 7 2.22 -21.50 -16.83
C SER A 7 2.66 -22.33 -15.63
N SER A 8 3.37 -23.43 -15.87
CA SER A 8 3.81 -24.44 -14.89
C SER A 8 4.86 -23.95 -13.89
N ARG A 9 4.95 -22.64 -13.66
CA ARG A 9 5.89 -22.00 -12.74
C ARG A 9 5.17 -21.70 -11.43
N ASP A 10 5.83 -22.04 -10.32
CA ASP A 10 5.36 -21.74 -8.97
C ASP A 10 4.92 -20.27 -8.88
N PRO A 11 3.65 -19.96 -8.56
CA PRO A 11 3.17 -18.60 -8.39
C PRO A 11 4.02 -17.77 -7.42
N LEU A 12 4.64 -18.42 -6.43
CA LEU A 12 5.53 -17.77 -5.48
C LEU A 12 6.83 -17.26 -6.13
N PHE A 13 7.28 -17.87 -7.23
CA PHE A 13 8.46 -17.44 -7.97
C PHE A 13 8.24 -16.04 -8.59
N PHE A 14 7.09 -15.81 -9.20
CA PHE A 14 6.76 -14.50 -9.79
C PHE A 14 6.62 -13.40 -8.74
N LEU A 15 6.07 -13.73 -7.57
CA LEU A 15 5.93 -12.78 -6.47
C LEU A 15 7.28 -12.36 -5.91
N ARG A 16 8.25 -13.28 -5.84
CA ARG A 16 9.62 -12.97 -5.37
C ARG A 16 10.33 -11.94 -6.25
N GLU A 17 10.17 -12.03 -7.56
CA GLU A 17 10.80 -11.12 -8.53
C GLU A 17 10.03 -9.80 -8.73
N LEU A 18 8.90 -9.62 -8.05
CA LEU A 18 8.03 -8.47 -8.26
C LEU A 18 8.69 -7.18 -7.75
N LYS A 19 9.01 -6.26 -8.66
CA LYS A 19 9.61 -4.95 -8.35
C LYS A 19 8.61 -3.86 -8.05
N GLU A 20 7.42 -3.93 -8.65
CA GLU A 20 6.35 -2.95 -8.46
C GLU A 20 5.01 -3.64 -8.24
N LEU A 21 4.25 -3.16 -7.26
CA LEU A 21 2.94 -3.71 -6.91
C LEU A 21 1.90 -2.59 -6.80
N TRP A 22 0.79 -2.77 -7.51
CA TRP A 22 -0.40 -1.92 -7.42
C TRP A 22 -1.52 -2.68 -6.73
N TRP A 23 -1.89 -2.24 -5.53
CA TRP A 23 -3.01 -2.77 -4.77
C TRP A 23 -4.18 -1.82 -4.86
N ILE A 24 -5.31 -2.31 -5.36
CA ILE A 24 -6.56 -1.55 -5.44
C ILE A 24 -7.59 -2.30 -4.61
N ASP A 25 -8.25 -1.60 -3.69
CA ASP A 25 -9.28 -2.17 -2.84
C ASP A 25 -10.49 -1.23 -2.72
N CYS A 26 -11.67 -1.79 -2.46
CA CYS A 26 -12.89 -1.01 -2.27
C CYS A 26 -12.98 -0.43 -0.85
N SER A 27 -12.29 -1.05 0.11
CA SER A 27 -12.23 -0.59 1.49
C SER A 27 -10.95 -1.08 2.18
N MET A 28 -10.61 -0.48 3.32
CA MET A 28 -9.52 -0.93 4.18
C MET A 28 -10.04 -1.35 5.54
N ASP A 29 -10.85 -2.41 5.55
CA ASP A 29 -11.15 -3.12 6.77
C ASP A 29 -9.91 -3.87 7.30
N ARG A 30 -9.99 -4.39 8.53
CA ARG A 30 -8.85 -5.02 9.20
C ARG A 30 -8.38 -6.26 8.43
N GLU A 31 -9.30 -6.99 7.84
CA GLU A 31 -9.07 -8.22 7.10
C GLU A 31 -8.36 -7.94 5.77
N SER A 32 -8.83 -6.98 4.98
CA SER A 32 -8.17 -6.48 3.77
C SER A 32 -6.74 -6.03 4.05
N ILE A 33 -6.53 -5.30 5.16
CA ILE A 33 -5.19 -4.90 5.60
C ILE A 33 -4.32 -6.13 5.88
N ASN A 34 -4.83 -7.11 6.61
CA ASN A 34 -4.05 -8.30 6.95
C ASN A 34 -3.69 -9.12 5.71
N VAL A 35 -4.61 -9.24 4.75
CA VAL A 35 -4.37 -9.89 3.45
C VAL A 35 -3.26 -9.15 2.70
N LEU A 36 -3.34 -7.81 2.62
CA LEU A 36 -2.32 -7.01 1.98
C LEU A 36 -0.95 -7.18 2.64
N LEU A 37 -0.89 -7.09 3.98
CA LEU A 37 0.37 -7.26 4.72
C LEU A 37 0.97 -8.66 4.52
N TRP A 38 0.12 -9.69 4.41
CA TRP A 38 0.55 -11.04 4.08
C TRP A 38 1.00 -11.20 2.63
N PHE A 39 0.36 -10.52 1.69
CA PHE A 39 0.77 -10.54 0.29
C PHE A 39 2.13 -9.87 0.08
N LEU A 40 2.35 -8.71 0.72
CA LEU A 40 3.63 -7.99 0.65
C LEU A 40 4.81 -8.85 1.11
N LYS A 41 4.58 -9.67 2.14
CA LYS A 41 5.52 -10.66 2.65
C LYS A 41 5.99 -11.67 1.59
N LEU A 42 5.19 -11.94 0.57
CA LEU A 42 5.58 -12.81 -0.55
C LEU A 42 6.44 -12.10 -1.61
N CYS A 43 6.64 -10.78 -1.47
CA CYS A 43 7.32 -9.92 -2.44
C CYS A 43 8.59 -9.28 -1.82
N PRO A 44 9.62 -10.05 -1.43
CA PRO A 44 10.79 -9.54 -0.73
C PRO A 44 11.58 -8.47 -1.52
N HIS A 45 11.57 -8.52 -2.85
CA HIS A 45 12.32 -7.61 -3.72
C HIS A 45 11.51 -6.40 -4.22
N LEU A 46 10.36 -6.14 -3.59
CA LEU A 46 9.47 -5.06 -3.96
C LEU A 46 10.12 -3.69 -3.72
N GLU A 47 10.25 -2.88 -4.76
CA GLU A 47 10.88 -1.56 -4.72
C GLU A 47 9.86 -0.42 -4.61
N ARG A 48 8.70 -0.57 -5.28
CA ARG A 48 7.63 0.43 -5.29
C ARG A 48 6.28 -0.20 -5.00
N PHE A 49 5.55 0.41 -4.08
CA PHE A 49 4.25 -0.08 -3.66
C PHE A 49 3.19 1.02 -3.77
N TYR A 50 2.09 0.72 -4.45
CA TYR A 50 1.00 1.65 -4.70
C TYR A 50 -0.28 1.09 -4.08
N VAL A 51 -0.96 1.88 -3.25
CA VAL A 51 -2.26 1.55 -2.67
C VAL A 51 -3.27 2.59 -3.11
N THR A 52 -4.33 2.13 -3.74
CA THR A 52 -5.47 2.97 -4.13
C THR A 52 -6.74 2.41 -3.52
N ILE A 53 -7.43 3.23 -2.73
CA ILE A 53 -8.78 2.89 -2.25
C ILE A 53 -9.77 3.51 -3.21
N ASP A 54 -10.45 2.66 -3.97
CA ASP A 54 -11.48 3.07 -4.91
C ASP A 54 -12.78 2.34 -4.53
N PRO A 55 -13.73 3.02 -3.86
CA PRO A 55 -15.01 2.41 -3.48
C PRO A 55 -15.79 1.80 -4.65
N LYS A 56 -15.44 2.14 -5.90
CA LYS A 56 -16.08 1.64 -7.13
C LYS A 56 -15.30 0.50 -7.80
N CYS A 57 -14.09 0.17 -7.34
CA CYS A 57 -13.22 -0.78 -8.06
C CYS A 57 -13.75 -2.21 -8.08
N TYR A 58 -14.60 -2.58 -7.12
CA TYR A 58 -15.27 -3.86 -7.09
C TYR A 58 -16.70 -3.65 -6.56
N ASN A 59 -17.73 -3.97 -7.36
CA ASN A 59 -19.13 -4.02 -6.93
C ASN A 59 -19.39 -5.24 -6.00
N MET A 60 -18.47 -5.55 -5.10
CA MET A 60 -18.49 -6.74 -4.26
C MET A 60 -18.12 -6.37 -2.82
N PRO A 61 -18.96 -6.69 -1.83
CA PRO A 61 -18.59 -6.54 -0.43
C PRO A 61 -17.45 -7.50 -0.04
N SER A 62 -16.61 -7.12 0.92
CA SER A 62 -15.61 -8.04 1.49
C SER A 62 -16.36 -9.18 2.20
N THR A 63 -16.09 -10.42 1.78
CA THR A 63 -16.89 -11.60 2.18
C THR A 63 -16.07 -12.71 2.81
N GLY A 64 -14.74 -12.54 2.95
CA GLY A 64 -13.84 -13.58 3.42
C GLY A 64 -13.24 -13.29 4.79
N LYS A 65 -13.37 -14.24 5.72
CA LYS A 65 -12.52 -14.26 6.93
C LYS A 65 -11.13 -14.77 6.52
N PHE A 66 -10.09 -13.98 6.77
CA PHE A 66 -8.71 -14.40 6.49
C PHE A 66 -8.15 -15.26 7.63
N SER A 67 -7.99 -16.56 7.38
CA SER A 67 -7.28 -17.48 8.28
C SER A 67 -5.81 -17.51 7.88
N THR A 68 -4.92 -17.08 8.78
CA THR A 68 -3.48 -16.98 8.51
C THR A 68 -2.81 -18.35 8.53
N LEU A 69 -2.06 -18.66 7.46
CA LEU A 69 -0.98 -19.65 7.52
C LEU A 69 0.33 -18.91 7.85
N PHE A 70 1.02 -19.39 8.88
CA PHE A 70 2.29 -18.83 9.35
C PHE A 70 3.36 -19.00 8.29
N ILE A 71 3.58 -17.93 7.53
CA ILE A 71 4.84 -17.71 6.84
C ILE A 71 5.40 -16.41 7.41
N VAL A 72 6.59 -16.52 7.99
CA VAL A 72 7.43 -15.39 8.36
C VAL A 72 8.37 -15.18 7.19
N PRO A 73 8.22 -14.09 6.43
CA PRO A 73 9.32 -13.57 5.65
C PRO A 73 9.76 -12.21 6.18
N ASP A 74 11.04 -11.99 5.91
CA ASP A 74 11.84 -10.86 6.35
C ASP A 74 11.38 -9.54 5.72
N LYS A 75 11.75 -8.48 6.41
CA LYS A 75 11.60 -7.06 6.05
C LYS A 75 11.70 -6.82 4.53
N LEU A 76 10.93 -5.87 4.01
CA LEU A 76 10.97 -5.36 2.64
C LEU A 76 12.19 -4.44 2.43
N CYS A 77 13.38 -5.04 2.45
CA CYS A 77 14.68 -4.34 2.37
C CYS A 77 14.98 -3.69 1.02
N ASP A 78 14.18 -3.92 -0.01
CA ASP A 78 14.35 -3.25 -1.31
C ASP A 78 13.34 -2.11 -1.51
N LEU A 79 12.39 -1.93 -0.58
CA LEU A 79 11.31 -0.96 -0.72
C LEU A 79 11.86 0.47 -0.60
N LYS A 80 11.68 1.24 -1.66
CA LYS A 80 12.16 2.63 -1.80
C LYS A 80 11.02 3.62 -1.64
N ALA A 81 9.82 3.27 -2.10
CA ALA A 81 8.70 4.20 -2.12
C ALA A 81 7.34 3.53 -1.98
N ILE A 82 6.42 4.26 -1.34
CA ILE A 82 5.02 3.90 -1.18
C ILE A 82 4.17 5.08 -1.62
N LYS A 83 3.11 4.82 -2.38
CA LYS A 83 2.10 5.81 -2.72
C LYS A 83 0.75 5.39 -2.18
N LEU A 84 0.11 6.27 -1.41
CA LEU A 84 -1.22 6.07 -0.83
C LEU A 84 -2.20 7.06 -1.48
N GLU A 85 -3.31 6.55 -2.00
CA GLU A 85 -4.35 7.34 -2.68
C GLU A 85 -5.76 6.82 -2.36
N GLY A 86 -6.76 7.70 -2.45
CA GLY A 86 -8.18 7.33 -2.33
C GLY A 86 -8.71 7.16 -0.90
N PHE A 87 -7.91 7.46 0.11
CA PHE A 87 -8.34 7.43 1.51
C PHE A 87 -9.37 8.52 1.81
N ALA A 88 -10.41 8.17 2.58
CA ALA A 88 -11.50 9.08 2.93
C ALA A 88 -11.04 10.27 3.80
N ASP A 89 -10.00 10.05 4.61
CA ASP A 89 -9.48 11.03 5.56
C ASP A 89 -7.99 10.72 5.88
N GLU A 90 -7.29 11.73 6.40
CA GLU A 90 -5.86 11.63 6.74
C GLU A 90 -5.60 10.65 7.88
N GLU A 91 -6.56 10.41 8.77
CA GLU A 91 -6.39 9.46 9.89
C GLU A 91 -6.30 8.02 9.40
N LYS A 92 -7.17 7.62 8.48
CA LYS A 92 -7.12 6.29 7.84
C LYS A 92 -5.86 6.08 7.03
N GLU A 93 -5.40 7.13 6.36
CA GLU A 93 -4.15 7.08 5.60
C GLU A 93 -2.92 6.93 6.52
N ILE A 94 -2.86 7.70 7.61
CA ILE A 94 -1.82 7.57 8.65
C ILE A 94 -1.89 6.18 9.30
N PHE A 95 -3.10 5.67 9.54
CA PHE A 95 -3.29 4.32 10.07
C PHE A 95 -2.71 3.26 9.14
N MET A 96 -2.93 3.36 7.84
CA MET A 96 -2.33 2.47 6.85
C MET A 96 -0.81 2.56 6.82
N ALA A 97 -0.26 3.77 6.78
CA ALA A 97 1.18 3.95 6.78
C ALA A 97 1.83 3.35 8.04
N ARG A 98 1.17 3.47 9.20
CA ARG A 98 1.59 2.83 10.46
C ARG A 98 1.58 1.31 10.41
N ARG A 99 0.65 0.69 9.69
CA ARG A 99 0.62 -0.76 9.51
C ARG A 99 1.73 -1.27 8.61
N LEU A 100 2.20 -0.45 7.67
CA LEU A 100 3.28 -0.78 6.75
C LEU A 100 4.67 -0.59 7.37
N ILE A 101 4.86 0.39 8.26
CA ILE A 101 6.16 0.71 8.90
C ILE A 101 6.93 -0.51 9.43
N PRO A 102 6.31 -1.46 10.17
CA PRO A 102 7.01 -2.64 10.66
C PRO A 102 7.62 -3.53 9.55
N LEU A 103 7.14 -3.41 8.31
CA LEU A 103 7.64 -4.20 7.18
C LEU A 103 8.93 -3.65 6.59
N PHE A 104 9.31 -2.38 6.81
CA PHE A 104 10.41 -1.74 6.05
C PHE A 104 11.80 -2.16 6.53
N GLY A 105 11.89 -2.76 7.71
CA GLY A 105 13.18 -3.08 8.29
C GLY A 105 13.99 -1.84 8.61
N ASP A 106 15.23 -1.82 8.10
CA ASP A 106 16.15 -0.71 8.33
C ASP A 106 16.03 0.36 7.22
N ASN A 107 15.26 0.06 6.16
CA ASN A 107 14.91 1.03 5.15
C ASN A 107 13.86 2.01 5.68
N ASN A 108 13.96 3.26 5.24
CA ASN A 108 12.92 4.27 5.41
C ASN A 108 12.39 4.66 4.03
N PRO A 109 11.47 3.86 3.44
CA PRO A 109 10.87 4.20 2.17
C PRO A 109 10.12 5.52 2.27
N VAL A 110 10.14 6.27 1.18
CA VAL A 110 9.39 7.52 1.09
C VAL A 110 7.90 7.17 0.93
N ILE A 111 7.07 7.58 1.89
CA ILE A 111 5.61 7.44 1.80
C ILE A 111 5.02 8.74 1.27
N ILE A 112 4.40 8.65 0.11
CA ILE A 112 3.79 9.74 -0.61
C ILE A 112 2.28 9.60 -0.53
N SER A 113 1.63 10.67 -0.12
CA SER A 113 0.17 10.84 -0.14
C SER A 113 -0.21 11.95 -1.11
N LYS A 114 -1.37 11.81 -1.75
CA LYS A 114 -1.96 12.85 -2.61
C LYS A 114 -3.24 13.36 -1.97
N SER A 115 -3.23 14.59 -1.46
CA SER A 115 -4.41 15.18 -0.82
C SER A 115 -5.17 16.08 -1.78
N GLY A 116 -6.39 15.71 -2.18
CA GLY A 116 -7.44 16.59 -2.74
C GLY A 116 -7.04 17.57 -3.88
N GLY A 117 -5.86 17.42 -4.46
CA GLY A 117 -5.12 18.44 -5.19
C GLY A 117 -3.69 17.93 -5.43
N LYS A 118 -2.93 18.61 -6.29
CA LYS A 118 -1.62 18.16 -6.79
C LYS A 118 -0.51 18.08 -5.71
N CYS A 119 -0.83 18.30 -4.43
CA CYS A 119 0.15 18.37 -3.35
C CYS A 119 0.55 16.97 -2.87
N LEU A 120 1.85 16.71 -2.90
CA LEU A 120 2.45 15.49 -2.35
C LEU A 120 2.82 15.73 -0.88
N LYS A 121 2.53 14.74 -0.03
CA LYS A 121 2.91 14.77 1.37
C LYS A 121 3.85 13.61 1.72
N HIS A 122 4.88 13.87 2.51
CA HIS A 122 5.76 12.85 3.08
C HIS A 122 5.41 12.56 4.54
N LEU A 123 5.37 11.28 4.90
CA LEU A 123 5.22 10.88 6.30
C LEU A 123 6.53 11.13 7.06
N MET A 124 6.50 12.03 8.04
CA MET A 124 7.63 12.30 8.93
C MET A 124 7.34 11.85 10.34
N LYS A 125 8.36 11.28 11.01
CA LYS A 125 8.35 11.05 12.45
C LYS A 125 8.44 12.39 13.17
N VAL A 126 7.50 12.69 14.07
CA VAL A 126 7.50 13.92 14.87
C VAL A 126 8.16 13.66 16.22
N ALA A 127 9.03 14.56 16.65
CA ALA A 127 9.82 14.43 17.88
C ALA A 127 9.02 14.56 19.20
N LYS A 128 7.69 14.77 19.16
CA LYS A 128 6.90 14.90 20.40
C LYS A 128 6.69 13.55 21.08
N LEU A 129 7.50 13.32 22.11
CA LEU A 129 7.29 12.34 23.17
C LEU A 129 6.05 12.75 23.98
N GLU A 130 5.02 11.91 23.97
CA GLU A 130 4.08 11.85 25.09
C GLU A 130 3.96 10.42 25.63
N LYS A 131 3.65 10.38 26.92
CA LYS A 131 3.56 9.20 27.78
C LYS A 131 2.74 8.10 27.08
N LYS A 132 3.31 6.88 27.03
CA LYS A 132 2.77 5.63 26.40
C LYS A 132 3.22 5.29 24.97
N GLY A 133 4.44 5.67 24.55
CA GLY A 133 5.18 4.91 23.52
C GLY A 133 4.59 4.90 22.09
N LYS A 134 3.66 5.80 21.76
CA LYS A 134 3.15 5.96 20.39
C LYS A 134 3.86 7.11 19.69
N TYR A 135 4.74 6.80 18.74
CA TYR A 135 5.33 7.81 17.84
C TYR A 135 4.22 8.54 17.06
N HIS A 136 4.20 9.87 17.11
CA HIS A 136 3.32 10.71 16.30
C HIS A 136 3.94 10.87 14.90
N TYR A 137 3.37 10.20 13.91
CA TYR A 137 3.70 10.48 12.50
C TYR A 137 2.77 11.59 12.01
N LYS A 138 3.28 12.50 11.18
CA LYS A 138 2.46 13.46 10.46
C LYS A 138 2.90 13.55 9.01
N PHE A 139 1.95 13.75 8.13
CA PHE A 139 2.27 14.13 6.78
C PHE A 139 2.68 15.60 6.75
N LYS A 140 3.81 15.91 6.10
CA LYS A 140 4.18 17.28 5.73
C LYS A 140 4.09 17.40 4.22
N VAL A 141 3.51 18.49 3.75
CA VAL A 141 3.54 18.87 2.33
C VAL A 141 5.00 19.06 1.92
N VAL A 142 5.35 18.55 0.75
CA VAL A 142 6.70 18.70 0.17
C VAL A 142 6.55 19.32 -1.22
N ASP A 143 7.24 20.44 -1.43
CA ASP A 143 7.38 21.04 -2.76
C ASP A 143 8.49 20.31 -3.53
N ASN A 144 8.26 20.00 -4.81
CA ASN A 144 9.22 19.33 -5.71
C ASN A 144 9.69 17.93 -5.29
N VAL A 145 8.79 16.95 -5.24
CA VAL A 145 9.22 15.56 -5.48
C VAL A 145 9.40 15.41 -6.99
N SER A 146 10.64 15.25 -7.46
CA SER A 146 10.89 14.87 -8.86
C SER A 146 10.14 13.57 -9.14
N GLU A 147 9.03 13.67 -9.88
CA GLU A 147 8.09 12.57 -10.12
C GLU A 147 8.78 11.45 -10.92
N ASN A 148 9.31 10.43 -10.24
CA ASN A 148 9.62 9.13 -10.84
C ASN A 148 8.50 8.11 -10.61
N PHE A 149 7.27 8.57 -10.38
CA PHE A 149 6.09 7.72 -10.27
C PHE A 149 5.28 7.83 -11.56
N PRO A 150 5.00 6.72 -12.25
CA PRO A 150 4.12 6.73 -13.41
C PRO A 150 2.77 7.34 -13.04
N LYS A 151 2.34 8.37 -13.78
CA LYS A 151 0.94 8.85 -13.72
C LYS A 151 0.09 7.85 -14.48
N HIS A 152 -0.78 7.13 -13.78
CA HIS A 152 -1.78 6.30 -14.44
C HIS A 152 -3.09 7.08 -14.65
N ILE A 153 -3.68 6.89 -15.82
CA ILE A 153 -5.06 7.27 -16.12
C ILE A 153 -5.94 6.18 -15.51
N HIS A 154 -6.77 6.54 -14.54
CA HIS A 154 -7.90 5.70 -14.16
C HIS A 154 -8.89 5.74 -15.32
N SER A 155 -8.87 4.73 -16.19
CA SER A 155 -9.94 4.56 -17.16
C SER A 155 -11.20 4.16 -16.39
N SER A 156 -12.04 5.15 -16.09
CA SER A 156 -13.41 4.90 -15.68
C SER A 156 -14.11 4.21 -16.84
N PHE A 157 -14.35 2.90 -16.73
CA PHE A 157 -15.36 2.26 -17.55
C PHE A 157 -16.71 2.87 -17.13
N GLN A 158 -17.20 3.83 -17.92
CA GLN A 158 -18.62 4.18 -17.89
C GLN A 158 -19.36 3.03 -18.58
N PRO A 159 -20.31 2.36 -17.92
CA PRO A 159 -21.24 1.49 -18.63
C PRO A 159 -22.02 2.38 -19.60
N LEU A 160 -21.99 2.03 -20.89
CA LEU A 160 -22.97 2.52 -21.85
C LEU A 160 -24.34 2.01 -21.38
N ILE A 161 -25.20 2.92 -20.95
CA ILE A 161 -26.65 2.70 -20.88
C ILE A 161 -27.26 3.53 -22.01
#